data_AF-A0A2G6QXJ1-F1
#
_entry.id   AF-A0A2G6QXJ1-F1
#
_cell.length_a   1.000
_cell.length_b   1.000
_cell.length_c   1.000
_cell.angle_alpha   90.00
_cell.angle_beta   90.00
_cell.angle_gamma   90.00
#
_symmetry.space_group_name_H-M   'P 1'
#
loop_
_entity.id
_entity.type
_entity.pdbx_description
1 polymer ?
#
loop_
_entity_poly.entity_id
_entity_poly.type
_entity_poly.pdbx_seq_one_letter_code
_entity_poly.pdbx_strand_id
1 'polypeptide(L)'
;MYDCIVIGSGIGGLAAAGLLARVADKRVLVLEKHLEPGGLTHTFRRDGASWDVGVHYLGEMGPDDGMFQYLDYLSAGELKFNQMPEGFDRFVYPDIDFTVPSDPDEYQDKLIELFPAEQRAIRRYFRDIKRAYRWNIIRMSRAMVPGFIDPIFALIEKLTGRTATSTTGDYLKKNFRSPVLRALLVSQWGDYGLPPSRSAFAIHSLVINSYLHGAWFPQGGSARIARTIEKTIERSGGAVRVGQEVTKILVEDGRAVGVAAIDRRGLNRQEVTYRAPLVISNAGAKLTFEKFLPTDGEIGRLTQKSRQIIKNSGPGSSSISVYL
;
A
#
# COMPACT_ATOMS: atom_id res chain seq x y z
N MET A 1 27.81 -12.53 6.06
CA MET A 1 27.47 -11.95 4.74
C MET A 1 25.97 -12.04 4.58
N TYR A 2 25.28 -11.01 4.08
CA TYR A 2 23.83 -11.06 3.91
C TYR A 2 23.46 -11.70 2.57
N ASP A 3 22.34 -12.40 2.53
CA ASP A 3 21.81 -13.05 1.31
C ASP A 3 21.01 -12.06 0.45
N CYS A 4 20.45 -11.02 1.08
CA CYS A 4 19.70 -9.96 0.42
C CYS A 4 19.86 -8.63 1.15
N ILE A 5 19.92 -7.54 0.37
CA ILE A 5 19.78 -6.17 0.86
C ILE A 5 18.43 -5.61 0.41
N VAL A 6 17.68 -5.02 1.35
CA VAL A 6 16.44 -4.29 1.08
C VAL A 6 16.66 -2.81 1.35
N ILE A 7 16.35 -1.96 0.36
CA ILE A 7 16.49 -0.51 0.46
C ILE A 7 15.15 0.09 0.91
N GLY A 8 15.07 0.59 2.14
CA GLY A 8 13.90 1.23 2.74
C GLY A 8 13.03 0.27 3.56
N SER A 9 12.64 0.71 4.75
CA SER A 9 11.86 -0.06 5.73
C SER A 9 10.35 0.21 5.68
N GLY A 10 9.82 0.73 4.57
CA GLY A 10 8.37 0.76 4.36
C GLY A 10 7.76 -0.65 4.33
N ILE A 11 6.45 -0.76 4.49
CA ILE A 11 5.74 -2.04 4.62
C ILE A 11 6.07 -3.06 3.52
N GLY A 12 6.23 -2.65 2.26
CA GLY A 12 6.61 -3.55 1.18
C GLY A 12 8.00 -4.17 1.35
N GLY A 13 8.99 -3.38 1.79
CA GLY A 13 10.35 -3.82 2.07
C GLY A 13 10.43 -4.71 3.30
N LEU A 14 9.71 -4.36 4.37
CA LEU A 14 9.63 -5.20 5.56
C LEU A 14 8.90 -6.53 5.30
N ALA A 15 7.83 -6.52 4.51
CA ALA A 15 7.13 -7.74 4.11
C ALA A 15 8.03 -8.65 3.26
N ALA A 16 8.75 -8.10 2.28
CA ALA A 16 9.71 -8.86 1.48
C ALA A 16 10.84 -9.43 2.35
N ALA A 17 11.43 -8.61 3.24
CA ALA A 17 12.47 -9.05 4.16
C ALA A 17 11.99 -10.14 5.12
N GLY A 18 10.80 -9.95 5.71
CA GLY A 18 10.20 -10.90 6.64
C GLY A 18 9.84 -12.23 5.98
N LEU A 19 9.33 -12.21 4.74
CA LEU A 19 9.11 -13.44 3.98
C LEU A 19 10.42 -14.16 3.65
N LEU A 20 11.43 -13.45 3.15
CA LEU A 20 12.73 -14.05 2.85
C LEU A 20 13.39 -14.64 4.09
N ALA A 21 13.30 -13.96 5.23
CA ALA A 21 13.79 -14.46 6.51
C ALA A 21 13.01 -15.70 6.96
N ARG A 22 11.68 -15.63 6.98
CA ARG A 22 10.85 -16.66 7.63
C ARG A 22 10.57 -17.89 6.75
N VAL A 23 10.42 -17.70 5.44
CA VAL A 23 10.09 -18.78 4.48
C VAL A 23 11.33 -19.40 3.87
N ALA A 24 12.34 -18.57 3.56
CA ALA A 24 13.53 -18.99 2.83
C ALA A 24 14.81 -19.02 3.68
N ASP A 25 14.69 -18.76 5.00
CA ASP A 25 15.80 -18.74 5.97
C ASP A 25 16.99 -17.87 5.53
N LYS A 26 16.70 -16.72 4.91
CA LYS A 26 17.71 -15.80 4.39
C LYS A 26 18.07 -14.72 5.41
N ARG A 27 19.36 -14.40 5.52
CA ARG A 27 19.85 -13.23 6.26
C ARG A 27 19.64 -11.98 5.43
N VAL A 28 18.65 -11.18 5.80
CA VAL A 28 18.30 -9.94 5.08
C VAL A 28 18.80 -8.71 5.84
N LEU A 29 19.46 -7.79 5.13
CA LEU A 29 19.81 -6.47 5.64
C LEU A 29 18.86 -5.42 5.08
N VAL A 30 18.05 -4.80 5.93
CA VAL A 30 17.20 -3.66 5.57
C VAL A 30 17.93 -2.36 5.92
N LEU A 31 18.04 -1.44 4.96
CA LEU A 31 18.67 -0.13 5.15
C LEU A 31 17.63 0.98 5.08
N GLU A 32 17.44 1.70 6.18
CA GLU A 32 16.47 2.78 6.31
C GLU A 32 17.17 4.13 6.46
N LYS A 33 16.80 5.13 5.65
CA LYS A 33 17.43 6.46 5.67
C LYS A 33 17.00 7.29 6.88
N HIS A 34 15.79 7.09 7.39
CA HIS A 34 15.26 7.76 8.57
C HIS A 34 15.82 7.15 9.86
N LEU A 35 15.58 7.83 10.99
CA LEU A 35 16.02 7.37 12.31
C LEU A 35 15.05 6.35 12.94
N GLU A 36 13.86 6.19 12.37
CA GLU A 36 12.85 5.21 12.76
C GLU A 36 12.50 4.31 11.57
N PRO A 37 12.33 2.99 11.78
CA PRO A 37 11.85 2.09 10.75
C PRO A 37 10.34 2.22 10.52
N GLY A 38 9.86 1.79 9.35
CA GLY A 38 8.43 1.62 9.06
C GLY A 38 7.88 2.45 7.89
N GLY A 39 8.65 3.40 7.36
CA GLY A 39 8.14 4.27 6.29
C GLY A 39 6.87 5.00 6.73
N LEU A 40 5.71 4.80 6.07
CA LEU A 40 4.45 5.43 6.49
C LEU A 40 3.82 4.82 7.76
N THR A 41 4.40 3.77 8.33
CA THR A 41 3.95 3.15 9.58
C THR A 41 4.81 3.54 10.79
N HIS A 42 5.68 4.56 10.68
CA HIS A 42 6.42 5.04 11.85
C HIS A 42 5.58 6.04 12.64
N THR A 43 6.03 6.30 13.86
CA THR A 43 5.43 7.28 14.77
C THR A 43 6.49 8.27 15.24
N PHE A 44 6.08 9.47 15.64
CA PHE A 44 6.94 10.36 16.42
C PHE A 44 6.26 10.73 17.74
N ARG A 45 7.05 11.14 18.73
CA ARG A 45 6.53 11.62 20.02
C ARG A 45 6.74 13.12 20.14
N ARG A 46 5.71 13.83 20.61
CA ARG A 46 5.76 15.27 20.88
C ARG A 46 4.76 15.61 21.98
N ASP A 47 5.18 16.43 22.93
CA ASP A 47 4.34 16.96 24.01
C ASP A 47 3.59 15.86 24.78
N GLY A 48 4.28 14.74 25.05
CA GLY A 48 3.73 13.58 25.77
C GLY A 48 2.89 12.62 24.91
N ALA A 49 2.42 13.05 23.75
CA ALA A 49 1.64 12.26 22.80
C ALA A 49 2.51 11.51 21.79
N SER A 50 1.95 10.44 21.23
CA SER A 50 2.52 9.68 20.11
C SER A 50 1.64 9.89 18.88
N TRP A 51 2.26 10.16 17.74
CA TRP A 51 1.59 10.52 16.50
C TRP A 51 1.99 9.58 15.38
N ASP A 52 1.01 8.92 14.78
CA ASP A 52 1.17 8.11 13.57
C ASP A 52 1.24 9.00 12.34
N VAL A 53 2.21 8.77 11.46
CA VAL A 53 2.46 9.71 10.35
C VAL A 53 1.74 9.40 9.05
N GLY A 54 1.14 8.21 8.94
CA GLY A 54 0.52 7.76 7.70
C GLY A 54 -0.61 6.75 7.87
N VAL A 55 -0.52 5.84 8.84
CA VAL A 55 -1.62 4.90 9.12
C VAL A 55 -2.69 5.60 9.96
N HIS A 56 -3.88 5.77 9.37
CA HIS A 56 -5.06 6.29 10.07
C HIS A 56 -5.93 5.17 10.62
N TYR A 57 -6.23 4.19 9.78
CA TYR A 57 -6.88 2.92 10.07
C TYR A 57 -6.68 2.01 8.86
N LEU A 58 -6.96 0.71 9.01
CA LEU A 58 -6.81 -0.30 7.97
C LEU A 58 -8.12 -1.06 7.79
N GLY A 59 -8.43 -1.45 6.56
CA GLY A 59 -9.52 -2.39 6.25
C GLY A 59 -9.01 -3.84 6.25
N GLU A 60 -9.92 -4.80 6.24
CA GLU A 60 -9.61 -6.24 6.15
C GLU A 60 -8.57 -6.72 7.21
N MET A 61 -8.73 -6.29 8.46
CA MET A 61 -7.87 -6.69 9.59
C MET A 61 -8.61 -7.52 10.65
N GLY A 62 -9.77 -8.07 10.30
CA GLY A 62 -10.45 -9.05 11.13
C GLY A 62 -9.66 -10.37 11.22
N PRO A 63 -9.85 -11.18 12.27
CA PRO A 63 -9.11 -12.44 12.46
C PRO A 63 -9.20 -13.43 11.28
N ASP A 64 -10.33 -13.40 10.56
CA ASP A 64 -10.60 -14.27 9.41
C ASP A 64 -10.13 -13.67 8.06
N ASP A 65 -9.67 -12.42 8.06
CA ASP A 65 -9.21 -11.75 6.85
C ASP A 65 -7.81 -12.23 6.43
N GLY A 66 -7.65 -12.53 5.15
CA GLY A 66 -6.37 -13.02 4.62
C GLY A 66 -5.22 -12.03 4.79
N MET A 67 -5.51 -10.72 4.75
CA MET A 67 -4.50 -9.68 4.96
C MET A 67 -4.02 -9.64 6.42
N PHE A 68 -4.93 -9.80 7.39
CA PHE A 68 -4.56 -9.97 8.80
C PHE A 68 -3.67 -11.21 8.99
N GLN A 69 -4.08 -12.36 8.45
CA GLN A 69 -3.30 -13.61 8.57
C GLN A 69 -1.88 -13.48 8.03
N TYR A 70 -1.71 -12.73 6.93
CA TYR A 70 -0.40 -12.45 6.36
C TYR A 70 0.46 -11.58 7.29
N LEU A 71 -0.10 -10.53 7.89
CA LEU A 71 0.62 -9.68 8.85
C LEU A 71 0.89 -10.41 10.17
N ASP A 72 -0.04 -11.23 10.66
CA ASP A 72 0.11 -12.06 11.85
C ASP A 72 1.25 -13.07 11.64
N TYR A 73 1.32 -13.68 10.46
CA TYR A 73 2.44 -14.53 10.06
C TYR A 73 3.76 -13.76 10.05
N LEU A 74 3.84 -12.56 9.46
CA LEU A 74 5.09 -11.77 9.43
C LEU A 74 5.51 -11.26 10.81
N SER A 75 4.56 -10.98 11.69
CA SER A 75 4.78 -10.48 13.05
C SER A 75 4.90 -11.59 14.10
N ALA A 76 4.86 -12.86 13.68
CA ALA A 76 4.89 -14.01 14.59
C ALA A 76 3.81 -13.99 15.68
N GLY A 77 2.61 -13.53 15.33
CA GLY A 77 1.48 -13.47 16.25
C GLY A 77 1.48 -12.27 17.20
N GLU A 78 2.50 -11.40 17.15
CA GLU A 78 2.66 -10.27 18.07
C GLU A 78 1.83 -9.03 17.71
N LEU A 79 1.38 -8.91 16.45
CA LEU A 79 0.56 -7.79 16.02
C LEU A 79 -0.91 -8.07 16.34
N LYS A 80 -1.56 -7.13 17.04
CA LYS A 80 -2.98 -7.16 17.39
C LYS A 80 -3.65 -5.89 16.90
N PHE A 81 -4.93 -5.99 16.58
CA PHE A 81 -5.73 -4.90 16.04
C PHE A 81 -6.97 -4.70 16.89
N ASN A 82 -7.30 -3.44 17.14
CA ASN A 82 -8.58 -3.04 17.70
C ASN A 82 -9.52 -2.74 16.54
N GLN A 83 -10.74 -3.28 16.58
CA GLN A 83 -11.80 -2.82 15.68
C GLN A 83 -12.16 -1.38 16.07
N MET A 84 -12.28 -0.51 15.06
CA MET A 84 -12.74 0.85 15.23
C MET A 84 -14.23 0.84 15.60
N PRO A 85 -14.71 1.83 16.38
CA PRO A 85 -16.13 1.93 16.70
C PRO A 85 -16.97 2.17 15.43
N GLU A 86 -18.27 1.88 15.53
CA GLU A 86 -19.22 2.26 14.48
C GLU A 86 -19.10 3.75 14.15
N GLY A 87 -19.18 4.07 12.86
CA GLY A 87 -18.96 5.43 12.40
C GLY A 87 -17.51 5.91 12.45
N PHE A 88 -16.56 4.99 12.25
CA PHE A 88 -15.14 5.32 12.08
C PHE A 88 -14.90 6.39 11.01
N ASP A 89 -15.77 6.45 9.99
CA ASP A 89 -15.89 7.57 9.08
C ASP A 89 -17.24 8.29 9.22
N ARG A 90 -17.17 9.63 9.23
CA ARG A 90 -18.33 10.53 9.20
C ARG A 90 -18.09 11.62 8.15
N PHE A 91 -18.95 11.68 7.15
CA PHE A 91 -18.90 12.67 6.09
C PHE A 91 -19.89 13.79 6.37
N VAL A 92 -19.37 14.99 6.62
CA VAL A 92 -20.16 16.18 6.93
C VAL A 92 -20.16 17.12 5.72
N TYR A 93 -21.32 17.23 5.08
CA TYR A 93 -21.65 18.15 4.00
C TYR A 93 -22.65 19.21 4.50
N PRO A 94 -22.87 20.34 3.80
CA PRO A 94 -23.79 21.38 4.25
C PRO A 94 -25.20 20.88 4.64
N ASP A 95 -25.74 19.93 3.87
CA ASP A 95 -27.11 19.43 4.05
C ASP A 95 -27.17 17.96 4.51
N ILE A 96 -26.01 17.29 4.64
CA ILE A 96 -25.94 15.86 4.95
C ILE A 96 -24.84 15.59 5.97
N ASP A 97 -25.21 14.87 7.01
CA ASP A 97 -24.28 14.32 7.98
C ASP A 97 -24.40 12.80 7.96
N PHE A 98 -23.40 12.15 7.39
CA PHE A 98 -23.45 10.72 7.10
C PHE A 98 -22.35 9.95 7.83
N THR A 99 -22.76 9.14 8.79
CA THR A 99 -21.90 8.18 9.48
C THR A 99 -21.90 6.84 8.74
N VAL A 100 -20.73 6.36 8.35
CA VAL A 100 -20.56 5.09 7.61
C VAL A 100 -20.76 3.89 8.56
N PRO A 101 -21.73 3.00 8.29
CA PRO A 101 -21.88 1.77 9.05
C PRO A 101 -20.79 0.73 8.70
N SER A 102 -20.45 -0.12 9.66
CA SER A 102 -19.51 -1.24 9.48
C SER A 102 -20.19 -2.53 9.03
N ASP A 103 -21.51 -2.49 8.81
CA ASP A 103 -22.27 -3.55 8.15
C ASP A 103 -22.66 -3.12 6.72
N PRO A 104 -22.37 -3.93 5.69
CA PRO A 104 -22.62 -3.54 4.30
C PRO A 104 -24.10 -3.45 3.94
N ASP A 105 -24.98 -4.24 4.58
CA ASP A 105 -26.41 -4.20 4.33
C ASP A 105 -27.03 -2.97 4.99
N GLU A 106 -26.64 -2.66 6.23
CA GLU A 106 -26.99 -1.40 6.91
C GLU A 106 -26.49 -0.18 6.12
N TYR A 107 -25.25 -0.19 5.63
CA TYR A 107 -24.72 0.89 4.82
C TYR A 107 -25.57 1.10 3.56
N GLN A 108 -25.89 0.01 2.85
CA GLN A 108 -26.75 0.09 1.68
C GLN A 108 -28.14 0.64 2.02
N ASP A 109 -28.77 0.16 3.09
CA ASP A 109 -30.12 0.56 3.48
C ASP A 109 -30.19 2.02 3.95
N LYS A 110 -29.20 2.48 4.71
CA LYS A 110 -29.08 3.89 5.13
C LYS A 110 -28.91 4.84 3.95
N LEU A 111 -28.15 4.46 2.93
CA LEU A 111 -28.07 5.23 1.69
C LEU A 111 -29.40 5.24 0.93
N ILE A 112 -30.13 4.13 0.93
CA ILE A 112 -31.45 4.03 0.30
C ILE A 112 -32.48 4.90 1.03
N GLU A 113 -32.44 4.94 2.35
CA GLU A 113 -33.30 5.78 3.18
C GLU A 113 -33.09 7.27 2.87
N LEU A 114 -31.82 7.70 2.74
CA LEU A 114 -31.49 9.08 2.39
C LEU A 114 -31.77 9.43 0.92
N PHE A 115 -31.67 8.44 0.02
CA PHE A 115 -31.85 8.63 -1.42
C PHE A 115 -32.80 7.59 -2.03
N PRO A 116 -34.10 7.59 -1.65
CA PRO A 116 -35.03 6.54 -2.04
C PRO A 116 -35.25 6.48 -3.56
N ALA A 117 -35.18 7.63 -4.25
CA ALA A 117 -35.27 7.71 -5.70
C ALA A 117 -34.10 7.01 -6.43
N GLU A 118 -32.96 6.78 -5.76
CA GLU A 118 -31.76 6.16 -6.32
C GLU A 118 -31.57 4.69 -5.87
N GLN A 119 -32.55 4.09 -5.18
CA GLN A 119 -32.44 2.75 -4.58
C GLN A 119 -31.87 1.67 -5.52
N ARG A 120 -32.37 1.62 -6.77
CA ARG A 120 -31.90 0.65 -7.77
C ARG A 120 -30.43 0.88 -8.14
N ALA A 121 -29.99 2.14 -8.20
CA ALA A 121 -28.61 2.50 -8.51
C ALA A 121 -27.68 2.15 -7.34
N ILE A 122 -28.10 2.39 -6.10
CA ILE A 122 -27.34 2.05 -4.88
C ILE A 122 -27.10 0.53 -4.82
N ARG A 123 -28.16 -0.29 -4.94
CA ARG A 123 -28.01 -1.76 -4.95
C ARG A 123 -27.09 -2.27 -6.07
N ARG A 124 -27.13 -1.62 -7.23
CA ARG A 124 -26.21 -1.92 -8.35
C ARG A 124 -24.77 -1.57 -7.98
N TYR A 125 -24.55 -0.42 -7.33
CA TYR A 125 -23.22 0.03 -6.93
C TYR A 125 -22.52 -0.97 -6.00
N PHE A 126 -23.16 -1.43 -4.91
CA PHE A 126 -22.55 -2.42 -4.02
C PHE A 126 -22.20 -3.72 -4.75
N ARG A 127 -23.05 -4.16 -5.69
CA ARG A 127 -22.77 -5.32 -6.54
C ARG A 127 -21.56 -5.09 -7.45
N ASP A 128 -21.46 -3.90 -8.05
CA ASP A 128 -20.37 -3.55 -8.94
C ASP A 128 -19.05 -3.33 -8.19
N ILE A 129 -19.07 -2.81 -6.95
CA ILE A 129 -17.92 -2.76 -6.04
C ILE A 129 -17.37 -4.18 -5.83
N LYS A 130 -18.21 -5.13 -5.39
CA LYS A 130 -17.78 -6.53 -5.18
C LYS A 130 -17.24 -7.17 -6.46
N ARG A 131 -17.81 -6.84 -7.64
CA ARG A 131 -17.33 -7.34 -8.94
C ARG A 131 -15.98 -6.74 -9.33
N ALA A 132 -15.81 -5.44 -9.19
CA ALA A 132 -14.57 -4.74 -9.53
C ALA A 132 -13.42 -5.09 -8.56
N TYR A 133 -13.73 -5.32 -7.27
CA TYR A 133 -12.81 -5.86 -6.29
C TYR A 133 -12.28 -7.23 -6.73
N ARG A 134 -13.18 -8.20 -7.01
CA ARG A 134 -12.79 -9.53 -7.50
C ARG A 134 -12.00 -9.48 -8.80
N TRP A 135 -12.37 -8.57 -9.71
CA TRP A 135 -11.61 -8.34 -10.94
C TRP A 135 -10.16 -7.94 -10.64
N ASN A 136 -9.95 -7.07 -9.65
CA ASN A 136 -8.62 -6.65 -9.23
C ASN A 136 -7.82 -7.82 -8.63
N ILE A 137 -8.45 -8.64 -7.79
CA ILE A 137 -7.83 -9.87 -7.25
C ILE A 137 -7.39 -10.82 -8.37
N ILE A 138 -8.27 -11.09 -9.35
CA ILE A 138 -7.93 -11.90 -10.54
C ILE A 138 -6.74 -11.31 -11.29
N ARG A 139 -6.73 -9.99 -11.52
CA ARG A 139 -5.65 -9.30 -12.20
C ARG A 139 -4.32 -9.42 -11.45
N MET A 140 -4.33 -9.29 -10.13
CA MET A 140 -3.14 -9.41 -9.29
C MET A 140 -2.63 -10.85 -9.22
N SER A 141 -3.53 -11.84 -9.19
CA SER A 141 -3.16 -13.26 -9.12
C SER A 141 -2.54 -13.80 -10.40
N ARG A 142 -2.65 -13.10 -11.54
CA ARG A 142 -2.04 -13.52 -12.83
C ARG A 142 -0.54 -13.76 -12.73
N ALA A 143 0.16 -12.97 -11.91
CA ALA A 143 1.59 -13.14 -11.69
C ALA A 143 1.94 -14.35 -10.79
N MET A 144 0.95 -14.95 -10.13
CA MET A 144 1.11 -16.03 -9.16
C MET A 144 0.66 -17.39 -9.69
N VAL A 145 -0.19 -17.42 -10.73
CA VAL A 145 -0.67 -18.67 -11.32
C VAL A 145 0.37 -19.28 -12.27
N PRO A 146 0.41 -20.62 -12.42
CA PRO A 146 1.20 -21.26 -13.47
C PRO A 146 0.87 -20.70 -14.86
N GLY A 147 1.89 -20.52 -15.70
CA GLY A 147 1.74 -19.81 -16.99
C GLY A 147 0.72 -20.44 -17.95
N PHE A 148 0.40 -21.73 -17.81
CA PHE A 148 -0.64 -22.39 -18.62
C PHE A 148 -2.07 -21.98 -18.22
N ILE A 149 -2.27 -21.42 -17.03
CA ILE A 149 -3.57 -20.93 -16.52
C ILE A 149 -3.77 -19.44 -16.85
N ASP A 150 -2.70 -18.66 -17.01
CA ASP A 150 -2.77 -17.22 -17.28
C ASP A 150 -3.69 -16.84 -18.46
N PRO A 151 -3.73 -17.56 -19.61
CA PRO A 151 -4.63 -17.21 -20.71
C PRO A 151 -6.11 -17.20 -20.32
N ILE A 152 -6.53 -18.09 -19.42
CA ILE A 152 -7.92 -18.15 -18.93
C ILE A 152 -8.21 -16.93 -18.06
N PHE A 153 -7.29 -16.57 -17.16
CA PHE A 153 -7.43 -15.40 -16.30
C PHE A 153 -7.42 -14.10 -17.13
N ALA A 154 -6.55 -14.00 -18.12
CA ALA A 154 -6.49 -12.88 -19.05
C ALA A 154 -7.80 -12.69 -19.82
N LEU A 155 -8.45 -13.79 -20.24
CA LEU A 155 -9.75 -13.73 -20.91
C LEU A 155 -10.85 -13.24 -19.96
N ILE A 156 -10.90 -13.78 -18.73
CA ILE A 156 -11.87 -13.35 -17.71
C ILE A 156 -11.69 -11.86 -17.39
N GLU A 157 -10.44 -11.43 -17.14
CA GLU A 157 -10.07 -10.03 -16.90
C GLU A 157 -10.57 -9.14 -18.05
N LYS A 158 -10.30 -9.51 -19.30
CA LYS A 158 -10.72 -8.74 -20.48
C LYS A 158 -12.24 -8.63 -20.60
N LEU A 159 -12.96 -9.72 -20.41
CA LEU A 159 -14.42 -9.77 -20.57
C LEU A 159 -15.16 -9.01 -19.47
N THR A 160 -14.59 -8.98 -18.25
CA THR A 160 -15.24 -8.38 -17.08
C THR A 160 -14.68 -7.00 -16.70
N GLY A 161 -13.65 -6.52 -17.40
CA GLY A 161 -12.90 -5.32 -17.04
C GLY A 161 -13.54 -3.99 -17.39
N ARG A 162 -14.55 -3.93 -18.28
CA ARG A 162 -15.08 -2.65 -18.80
C ARG A 162 -15.48 -1.64 -17.72
N THR A 163 -16.15 -2.12 -16.66
CA THR A 163 -16.54 -1.27 -15.54
C THR A 163 -15.34 -0.94 -14.66
N ALA A 164 -14.53 -1.95 -14.34
CA ALA A 164 -13.35 -1.84 -13.49
C ALA A 164 -12.31 -0.84 -14.04
N THR A 165 -12.14 -0.78 -15.35
CA THR A 165 -11.17 0.10 -16.03
C THR A 165 -11.73 1.46 -16.43
N SER A 166 -13.04 1.70 -16.26
CA SER A 166 -13.63 3.04 -16.45
C SER A 166 -13.21 3.98 -15.32
N THR A 167 -13.27 5.30 -15.56
CA THR A 167 -13.03 6.25 -14.48
C THR A 167 -14.17 6.16 -13.45
N THR A 168 -13.85 6.31 -12.17
CA THR A 168 -14.84 6.33 -11.08
C THR A 168 -15.91 7.40 -11.34
N GLY A 169 -15.50 8.56 -11.84
CA GLY A 169 -16.39 9.67 -12.20
C GLY A 169 -17.35 9.34 -13.33
N ASP A 170 -16.90 8.66 -14.39
CA ASP A 170 -17.78 8.25 -15.50
C ASP A 170 -18.77 7.18 -15.05
N TYR A 171 -18.32 6.21 -14.23
CA TYR A 171 -19.20 5.24 -13.62
C TYR A 171 -20.32 5.94 -12.83
N LEU A 172 -19.98 6.90 -11.97
CA LEU A 172 -20.95 7.59 -11.12
C LEU A 172 -21.92 8.44 -11.93
N LYS A 173 -21.43 9.24 -12.89
CA LYS A 173 -22.27 10.06 -13.78
C LYS A 173 -23.26 9.22 -14.58
N LYS A 174 -22.84 8.03 -15.02
CA LYS A 174 -23.71 7.10 -15.76
C LYS A 174 -24.81 6.50 -14.89
N ASN A 175 -24.52 6.24 -13.61
CA ASN A 175 -25.34 5.39 -12.77
C ASN A 175 -26.21 6.16 -11.76
N PHE A 176 -25.84 7.38 -11.40
CA PHE A 176 -26.49 8.18 -10.35
C PHE A 176 -26.85 9.58 -10.85
N ARG A 177 -28.02 10.06 -10.46
CA ARG A 177 -28.54 11.39 -10.77
C ARG A 177 -28.15 12.39 -9.70
N SER A 178 -28.18 12.02 -8.43
CA SER A 178 -27.91 12.94 -7.32
C SER A 178 -26.43 13.33 -7.29
N PRO A 179 -26.08 14.63 -7.42
CA PRO A 179 -24.70 15.08 -7.23
C PRO A 179 -24.21 14.83 -5.79
N VAL A 180 -25.11 14.94 -4.80
CA VAL A 180 -24.77 14.76 -3.39
C VAL A 180 -24.44 13.29 -3.10
N LEU A 181 -25.25 12.34 -3.60
CA LEU A 181 -24.94 10.92 -3.45
C LEU A 181 -23.62 10.55 -4.13
N ARG A 182 -23.36 11.09 -5.34
CA ARG A 182 -22.07 10.85 -6.02
C ARG A 182 -20.89 11.36 -5.21
N ALA A 183 -21.01 12.51 -4.56
CA ALA A 183 -19.96 13.05 -3.69
C ALA A 183 -19.75 12.15 -2.46
N LEU A 184 -20.84 11.71 -1.83
CA LEU A 184 -20.82 10.82 -0.68
C LEU A 184 -20.15 9.47 -0.98
N LEU A 185 -20.47 8.86 -2.12
CA LEU A 185 -19.90 7.56 -2.51
C LEU A 185 -18.40 7.59 -2.79
N VAL A 186 -17.81 8.78 -2.98
CA VAL A 186 -16.37 8.94 -3.23
C VAL A 186 -15.68 9.79 -2.18
N SER A 187 -16.28 10.03 -1.01
CA SER A 187 -15.69 10.86 0.03
C SER A 187 -14.27 10.41 0.42
N GLN A 188 -13.98 9.11 0.31
CA GLN A 188 -12.68 8.49 0.60
C GLN A 188 -11.67 8.51 -0.57
N TRP A 189 -11.91 9.29 -1.64
CA TRP A 189 -11.02 9.24 -2.82
C TRP A 189 -9.55 9.63 -2.52
N GLY A 190 -9.33 10.33 -1.41
CA GLY A 190 -7.99 10.69 -0.91
C GLY A 190 -7.11 9.47 -0.64
N ASP A 191 -7.68 8.33 -0.25
CA ASP A 191 -6.96 7.11 0.11
C ASP A 191 -6.19 6.49 -1.06
N TYR A 192 -6.65 6.74 -2.29
CA TYR A 192 -5.99 6.29 -3.51
C TYR A 192 -5.42 7.43 -4.37
N GLY A 193 -5.39 8.66 -3.83
CA GLY A 193 -4.58 9.76 -4.34
C GLY A 193 -4.92 10.26 -5.74
N LEU A 194 -6.11 9.98 -6.28
CA LEU A 194 -6.55 10.50 -7.58
C LEU A 194 -8.03 10.86 -7.54
N PRO A 195 -8.43 12.05 -8.06
CA PRO A 195 -9.84 12.42 -8.08
C PRO A 195 -10.67 11.43 -8.92
N PRO A 196 -11.99 11.33 -8.71
CA PRO A 196 -12.85 10.40 -9.45
C PRO A 196 -12.76 10.51 -10.98
N SER A 197 -12.44 11.69 -11.52
CA SER A 197 -12.23 11.90 -12.96
C SER A 197 -10.99 11.20 -13.53
N ARG A 198 -10.07 10.72 -12.69
CA ARG A 198 -8.79 10.12 -13.09
C ARG A 198 -8.54 8.75 -12.46
N SER A 199 -9.19 8.41 -11.36
CA SER A 199 -9.08 7.09 -10.74
C SER A 199 -9.90 6.06 -11.50
N ALA A 200 -9.36 4.85 -11.61
CA ALA A 200 -10.12 3.71 -12.13
C ALA A 200 -11.10 3.20 -11.07
N PHE A 201 -12.30 2.78 -11.50
CA PHE A 201 -13.31 2.24 -10.60
C PHE A 201 -12.83 0.98 -9.85
N ALA A 202 -11.90 0.21 -10.43
CA ALA A 202 -11.23 -0.90 -9.75
C ALA A 202 -10.47 -0.49 -8.49
N ILE A 203 -9.83 0.68 -8.50
CA ILE A 203 -9.08 1.19 -7.34
C ILE A 203 -10.05 1.73 -6.29
N HIS A 204 -11.09 2.45 -6.73
CA HIS A 204 -12.20 2.84 -5.87
C HIS A 204 -12.82 1.63 -5.15
N SER A 205 -13.07 0.55 -5.89
CA SER A 205 -13.64 -0.67 -5.31
C SER A 205 -12.74 -1.38 -4.31
N LEU A 206 -11.41 -1.27 -4.43
CA LEU A 206 -10.49 -1.83 -3.43
C LEU A 206 -10.69 -1.16 -2.07
N VAL A 207 -10.67 0.18 -2.05
CA VAL A 207 -10.79 0.96 -0.82
C VAL A 207 -12.18 0.78 -0.19
N ILE A 208 -13.25 0.92 -0.97
CA ILE A 208 -14.60 0.76 -0.43
C ILE A 208 -14.81 -0.66 0.10
N ASN A 209 -14.43 -1.69 -0.67
CA ASN A 209 -14.62 -3.07 -0.24
C ASN A 209 -13.84 -3.38 1.04
N SER A 210 -12.61 -2.86 1.18
CA SER A 210 -11.79 -3.14 2.35
C SER A 210 -12.38 -2.61 3.67
N TYR A 211 -13.22 -1.58 3.59
CA TYR A 211 -13.87 -0.94 4.73
C TYR A 211 -15.33 -1.33 4.94
N LEU A 212 -15.90 -2.19 4.08
CA LEU A 212 -17.32 -2.58 4.18
C LEU A 212 -17.66 -3.28 5.50
N HIS A 213 -16.68 -3.92 6.13
CA HIS A 213 -16.83 -4.64 7.40
C HIS A 213 -16.21 -3.89 8.58
N GLY A 214 -16.06 -2.56 8.43
CA GLY A 214 -15.43 -1.70 9.40
C GLY A 214 -13.95 -1.43 9.10
N ALA A 215 -13.30 -0.80 10.07
CA ALA A 215 -11.89 -0.48 10.05
C ALA A 215 -11.22 -0.92 11.35
N TRP A 216 -9.90 -1.01 11.34
CA TRP A 216 -9.11 -1.46 12.47
C TRP A 216 -7.86 -0.62 12.66
N PHE A 217 -7.37 -0.57 13.89
CA PHE A 217 -6.13 0.14 14.22
C PHE A 217 -5.19 -0.75 15.05
N PRO A 218 -3.87 -0.77 14.76
CA PRO A 218 -2.91 -1.56 15.53
C PRO A 218 -2.92 -1.20 17.01
N GLN A 219 -3.04 -2.20 17.88
CA GLN A 219 -2.93 -2.01 19.32
C GLN A 219 -1.52 -1.52 19.67
N GLY A 220 -1.44 -0.30 20.22
CA GLY A 220 -0.16 0.34 20.57
C GLY A 220 0.48 1.13 19.43
N GLY A 221 -0.26 1.47 18.37
CA GLY A 221 0.18 2.36 17.29
C GLY A 221 0.83 1.65 16.12
N SER A 222 0.90 2.32 14.97
CA SER A 222 1.36 1.71 13.70
C SER A 222 2.84 1.32 13.69
N ALA A 223 3.66 1.95 14.55
CA ALA A 223 5.06 1.56 14.73
C ALA A 223 5.22 0.08 15.12
N ARG A 224 4.21 -0.52 15.76
CA ARG A 224 4.19 -1.96 16.08
C ARG A 224 4.33 -2.85 14.84
N ILE A 225 3.83 -2.41 13.69
CA ILE A 225 3.95 -3.16 12.43
C ILE A 225 5.44 -3.36 12.10
N ALA A 226 6.20 -2.27 12.09
CA ALA A 226 7.63 -2.32 11.76
C ALA A 226 8.43 -3.08 12.82
N ARG A 227 8.19 -2.77 14.10
CA ARG A 227 8.93 -3.36 15.23
C ARG A 227 8.73 -4.87 15.38
N THR A 228 7.54 -5.38 15.07
CA THR A 228 7.27 -6.82 15.16
C THR A 228 7.89 -7.58 13.99
N ILE A 229 7.85 -7.03 12.78
CA ILE A 229 8.50 -7.65 11.61
C ILE A 229 10.04 -7.58 11.72
N GLU A 230 10.59 -6.50 12.29
CA GLU A 230 12.03 -6.36 12.61
C GLU A 230 12.54 -7.56 13.41
N LYS A 231 11.83 -7.96 14.48
CA LYS A 231 12.19 -9.15 15.27
C LYS A 231 12.22 -10.43 14.44
N THR A 232 11.27 -10.61 13.52
CA THR A 232 11.25 -11.78 12.62
C THR A 232 12.48 -11.80 11.72
N ILE A 233 12.91 -10.65 11.20
CA ILE A 233 14.12 -10.52 10.38
C ILE A 233 15.38 -10.85 11.20
N GLU A 234 15.47 -10.34 12.43
CA GLU A 234 16.61 -10.56 13.33
C GLU A 234 16.76 -12.02 13.77
N ARG A 235 15.65 -12.75 13.97
CA ARG A 235 15.66 -14.18 14.33
C ARG A 235 16.36 -15.06 13.28
N SER A 236 16.30 -14.68 12.00
CA SER A 236 17.01 -15.36 10.91
C SER A 236 18.43 -14.82 10.68
N GLY A 237 18.98 -14.02 11.62
CA GLY A 237 20.31 -13.41 11.49
C GLY A 237 20.37 -12.21 10.53
N GLY A 238 19.22 -11.66 10.14
CA GLY A 238 19.10 -10.39 9.43
C GLY A 238 19.26 -9.18 10.35
N ALA A 239 19.11 -7.97 9.80
CA ALA A 239 19.12 -6.74 10.57
C ALA A 239 18.33 -5.62 9.86
N VAL A 240 17.72 -4.72 10.64
CA VAL A 240 17.20 -3.43 10.17
C VAL A 240 18.12 -2.33 10.67
N ARG A 241 18.73 -1.55 9.77
CA ARG A 241 19.64 -0.45 10.12
C ARG A 241 19.07 0.88 9.70
N VAL A 242 18.70 1.69 10.69
CA VAL A 242 18.26 3.09 10.54
C VAL A 242 19.44 4.04 10.30
N GLY A 243 19.14 5.23 9.79
CA GLY A 243 20.13 6.25 9.43
C GLY A 243 21.08 5.83 8.31
N GLN A 244 20.72 4.84 7.49
CA GLN A 244 21.50 4.34 6.35
C GLN A 244 20.89 4.87 5.04
N GLU A 245 21.43 5.97 4.52
CA GLU A 245 20.96 6.55 3.27
C GLU A 245 21.66 5.87 2.08
N VAL A 246 20.99 4.91 1.45
CA VAL A 246 21.49 4.31 0.21
C VAL A 246 21.60 5.36 -0.89
N THR A 247 22.78 5.44 -1.51
CA THR A 247 23.09 6.39 -2.57
C THR A 247 23.21 5.73 -3.93
N LYS A 248 23.61 4.46 -3.98
CA LYS A 248 23.89 3.72 -5.23
C LYS A 248 23.67 2.22 -5.07
N ILE A 249 23.13 1.58 -6.11
CA ILE A 249 23.18 0.13 -6.29
C ILE A 249 24.45 -0.22 -7.05
N LEU A 250 25.25 -1.10 -6.49
CA LEU A 250 26.48 -1.60 -7.11
C LEU A 250 26.12 -2.68 -8.13
N VAL A 251 26.65 -2.55 -9.34
CA VAL A 251 26.36 -3.46 -10.46
C VAL A 251 27.68 -3.90 -11.09
N GLU A 252 27.84 -5.21 -11.25
CA GLU A 252 28.98 -5.87 -11.90
C GLU A 252 28.39 -6.86 -12.92
N ASP A 253 28.87 -6.82 -14.17
CA ASP A 253 28.42 -7.69 -15.29
C ASP A 253 26.89 -7.79 -15.44
N GLY A 254 26.22 -6.63 -15.37
CA GLY A 254 24.75 -6.57 -15.50
C GLY A 254 23.97 -7.00 -14.25
N ARG A 255 24.63 -7.38 -13.15
CA ARG A 255 23.99 -7.91 -11.94
C ARG A 255 24.21 -7.00 -10.73
N ALA A 256 23.15 -6.80 -9.94
CA ALA A 256 23.28 -6.12 -8.66
C ALA A 256 24.10 -6.98 -7.68
N VAL A 257 25.10 -6.38 -7.05
CA VAL A 257 26.06 -7.05 -6.16
C VAL A 257 26.17 -6.40 -4.79
N GLY A 258 25.38 -5.36 -4.55
CA GLY A 258 25.38 -4.63 -3.28
C GLY A 258 24.85 -3.21 -3.41
N VAL A 259 25.08 -2.41 -2.38
CA VAL A 259 24.74 -0.99 -2.34
C VAL A 259 25.84 -0.20 -1.63
N ALA A 260 26.01 1.06 -2.02
CA ALA A 260 26.70 2.06 -1.23
C ALA A 260 25.68 2.90 -0.45
N ALA A 261 25.97 3.19 0.81
CA ALA A 261 25.12 3.99 1.68
C ALA A 261 25.94 4.96 2.51
N ILE A 262 25.33 6.08 2.91
CA ILE A 262 25.89 7.02 3.87
C ILE A 262 25.32 6.70 5.24
N ASP A 263 26.18 6.42 6.22
CA ASP A 263 25.78 6.34 7.63
C ASP A 263 25.57 7.75 8.20
N ARG A 264 24.36 8.01 8.69
CA ARG A 264 23.90 9.29 9.24
C ARG A 264 23.73 9.29 10.75
N ARG A 265 24.09 8.20 11.45
CA ARG A 265 23.91 8.09 12.90
C ARG A 265 24.99 8.84 13.69
N GLY A 266 26.13 9.12 13.07
CA GLY A 266 27.24 9.88 13.67
C GLY A 266 27.35 11.32 13.16
N LEU A 267 28.16 12.13 13.84
CA LEU A 267 28.52 13.49 13.40
C LEU A 267 29.23 13.49 12.04
N ASN A 268 30.04 12.46 11.78
CA ASN A 268 30.75 12.28 10.53
C ASN A 268 29.96 11.34 9.61
N ARG A 269 29.61 11.85 8.42
CA ARG A 269 29.01 11.02 7.36
C ARG A 269 30.07 10.12 6.77
N GLN A 270 29.87 8.82 6.86
CA GLN A 270 30.78 7.82 6.29
C GLN A 270 30.07 7.03 5.20
N GLU A 271 30.74 6.84 4.08
CA GLU A 271 30.28 5.91 3.05
C GLU A 271 30.60 4.48 3.48
N VAL A 272 29.59 3.62 3.43
CA VAL A 272 29.67 2.20 3.77
C VAL A 272 29.17 1.40 2.58
N THR A 273 29.94 0.38 2.19
CA THR A 273 29.54 -0.57 1.15
C THR A 273 29.00 -1.84 1.79
N TYR A 274 27.83 -2.25 1.34
CA TYR A 274 27.18 -3.52 1.71
C TYR A 274 27.10 -4.42 0.49
N ARG A 275 27.56 -5.68 0.61
CA ARG A 275 27.53 -6.67 -0.48
C ARG A 275 26.50 -7.76 -0.21
N ALA A 276 25.71 -8.08 -1.23
CA ALA A 276 24.77 -9.19 -1.25
C ALA A 276 24.42 -9.56 -2.71
N PRO A 277 24.10 -10.83 -3.01
CA PRO A 277 23.77 -11.27 -4.37
C PRO A 277 22.38 -10.81 -4.84
N LEU A 278 21.53 -10.31 -3.93
CA LEU A 278 20.18 -9.84 -4.22
C LEU A 278 19.95 -8.46 -3.59
N VAL A 279 19.40 -7.53 -4.38
CA VAL A 279 18.97 -6.22 -3.91
C VAL A 279 17.50 -6.01 -4.24
N ILE A 280 16.68 -5.68 -3.25
CA ILE A 280 15.28 -5.29 -3.39
C ILE A 280 15.17 -3.80 -3.06
N SER A 281 14.67 -2.99 -3.99
CA SER A 281 14.47 -1.56 -3.73
C SER A 281 13.03 -1.24 -3.37
N ASN A 282 12.82 -0.79 -2.14
CA ASN A 282 11.56 -0.23 -1.65
C ASN A 282 11.63 1.31 -1.50
N ALA A 283 12.63 1.96 -2.10
CA ALA A 283 12.76 3.42 -2.13
C ALA A 283 11.85 4.10 -3.18
N GLY A 284 11.07 3.33 -3.93
CA GLY A 284 10.26 3.78 -5.05
C GLY A 284 11.00 3.76 -6.39
N ALA A 285 10.23 3.57 -7.47
CA ALA A 285 10.77 3.36 -8.81
C ALA A 285 11.61 4.56 -9.29
N LYS A 286 11.15 5.80 -9.05
CA LYS A 286 11.86 7.01 -9.47
C LYS A 286 13.28 7.08 -8.90
N LEU A 287 13.43 6.97 -7.57
CA LEU A 287 14.75 6.98 -6.93
C LEU A 287 15.62 5.79 -7.41
N THR A 288 15.03 4.60 -7.52
CA THR A 288 15.75 3.41 -7.94
C THR A 288 16.36 3.56 -9.33
N PHE A 289 15.54 3.97 -10.31
CA PHE A 289 15.95 4.02 -11.71
C PHE A 289 16.69 5.32 -12.08
N GLU A 290 16.39 6.45 -11.44
CA GLU A 290 17.01 7.75 -11.78
C GLU A 290 18.22 8.10 -10.91
N LYS A 291 18.31 7.58 -9.68
CA LYS A 291 19.40 7.93 -8.74
C LYS A 291 20.29 6.74 -8.40
N PHE A 292 19.72 5.58 -8.07
CA PHE A 292 20.50 4.47 -7.52
C PHE A 292 21.17 3.60 -8.59
N LEU A 293 20.52 3.41 -9.73
CA LEU A 293 21.07 2.68 -10.88
C LEU A 293 21.79 3.62 -11.85
N PRO A 294 22.88 3.17 -12.50
CA PRO A 294 23.52 3.92 -13.59
C PRO A 294 22.52 4.28 -14.70
N THR A 295 22.57 5.53 -15.14
CA THR A 295 21.71 6.08 -16.20
C THR A 295 22.32 5.98 -17.59
N ASP A 296 23.60 5.64 -17.66
CA ASP A 296 24.43 5.50 -18.86
C ASP A 296 24.93 4.04 -19.03
N GLY A 297 25.68 3.82 -20.11
CA GLY A 297 26.23 2.51 -20.45
C GLY A 297 25.15 1.44 -20.69
N GLU A 298 25.52 0.19 -20.42
CA GLU A 298 24.63 -0.95 -20.64
C GLU A 298 23.37 -0.91 -19.75
N ILE A 299 23.53 -0.62 -18.45
CA ILE A 299 22.41 -0.55 -17.51
C ILE A 299 21.47 0.59 -17.89
N GLY A 300 22.02 1.74 -18.29
CA GLY A 300 21.26 2.88 -18.82
C GLY A 300 20.33 2.46 -19.95
N ARG A 301 20.88 1.74 -20.94
CA ARG A 301 20.14 1.20 -22.09
C ARG A 301 19.07 0.19 -21.67
N LEU A 302 19.40 -0.77 -20.82
CA LEU A 302 18.46 -1.82 -20.36
C LEU A 302 17.27 -1.26 -19.59
N THR A 303 17.47 -0.16 -18.86
CA THR A 303 16.46 0.43 -17.99
C THR A 303 15.76 1.67 -18.58
N GLN A 304 16.10 2.05 -19.82
CA GLN A 304 15.55 3.22 -20.51
C GLN A 304 14.02 3.19 -20.60
N LYS A 305 13.44 2.03 -20.95
CA LYS A 305 11.99 1.87 -21.04
C LYS A 305 11.30 2.13 -19.69
N SER A 306 11.86 1.60 -18.60
CA SER A 306 11.35 1.82 -17.25
C SER A 306 11.40 3.30 -16.86
N ARG A 307 12.50 3.99 -17.16
CA ARG A 307 12.61 5.44 -16.94
C ARG A 307 11.59 6.24 -17.73
N GLN A 308 11.33 5.87 -18.99
CA GLN A 308 10.32 6.54 -19.80
C GLN A 308 8.91 6.34 -19.22
N ILE A 309 8.58 5.14 -18.74
CA ILE A 309 7.30 4.87 -18.06
C ILE A 309 7.18 5.72 -16.79
N ILE A 310 8.23 5.79 -15.98
CA ILE A 310 8.25 6.59 -14.75
C ILE A 310 8.08 8.08 -15.07
N LYS A 311 8.81 8.60 -16.06
CA LYS A 311 8.71 10.00 -16.51
C LYS A 311 7.29 10.34 -17.01
N ASN A 312 6.63 9.37 -17.64
CA ASN A 312 5.27 9.52 -18.15
C ASN A 312 4.19 9.24 -17.09
N SER A 313 4.57 8.73 -15.92
CA SER A 313 3.64 8.57 -14.81
C SER A 313 3.35 9.96 -14.27
N GLY A 314 2.11 10.43 -14.44
CA GLY A 314 1.69 11.78 -14.04
C GLY A 314 1.98 12.09 -12.57
N PRO A 315 1.84 13.35 -12.14
CA PRO A 315 2.12 13.74 -10.76
C PRO A 315 1.23 12.95 -9.79
N GLY A 316 1.82 12.57 -8.65
CA GLY A 316 1.07 12.05 -7.51
C GLY A 316 0.32 13.17 -6.78
N SER A 317 -0.47 12.79 -5.78
CA SER A 317 -1.07 13.74 -4.83
C SER A 317 -0.13 14.06 -3.69
N SER A 318 -0.29 15.26 -3.14
CA SER A 318 0.35 15.69 -1.89
C SER A 318 -0.74 15.93 -0.85
N SER A 319 -0.46 15.55 0.39
CA SER A 319 -1.27 15.89 1.57
C SER A 319 -0.47 16.81 2.50
N ILE A 320 -1.18 17.61 3.27
CA ILE A 320 -0.62 18.38 4.39
C ILE A 320 -1.21 17.77 5.66
N SER A 321 -0.36 17.22 6.51
CA SER A 321 -0.75 16.70 7.82
C SER A 321 -0.40 17.73 8.90
N VAL A 322 -1.39 18.07 9.73
CA VAL A 322 -1.21 18.95 10.89
C VAL A 322 -1.47 18.13 12.15
N TYR A 323 -0.48 18.08 13.04
CA TYR A 323 -0.59 17.43 14.35
C TYR A 323 -0.79 18.54 15.39
N LEU A 324 -1.91 18.50 16.10
CA LEU A 324 -2.35 19.52 17.05
C LEU A 324 -2.41 18.94 18.45
#